data_AF-A0A8C4NQA6-F1
#
_entry.id   AF-A0A8C4NQA6-F1
#
_cell.length_a   1.000
_cell.length_b   1.000
_cell.length_c   1.000
_cell.angle_alpha   90.00
_cell.angle_beta   90.00
_cell.angle_gamma   90.00
#
_symmetry.space_group_name_H-M   'P 1'
#
loop_
_entity.id
_entity.type
_entity.pdbx_description
1 polymer ?
#
loop_
_entity_poly.entity_id
_entity_poly.type
_entity_poly.pdbx_seq_one_letter_code
_entity_poly.pdbx_strand_id
1 'polypeptide(L)'
;LLCCSRLFGLPCADVGTKLVQQIQAFSPVNACEKCHYILVSADKKSIHAHHTSSGNLQVENIEFTLNTTILTNSCRVSAQSASLTFSSLLDDGLNYCNLHDLLTASGLSLAPGFMEMTNEWACLGYGFATCRT
;
A
#
# COMPACT_ATOMS: atom_id res chain seq x y z
N LEU A 1 6.66 -4.11 11.40
CA LEU A 1 5.94 -5.32 10.94
C LEU A 1 5.69 -5.14 9.45
N LEU A 2 5.96 -6.16 8.63
CA LEU A 2 5.62 -6.15 7.20
C LEU A 2 4.13 -6.44 7.07
N CYS A 3 3.30 -5.40 6.89
CA CYS A 3 1.86 -5.61 6.83
C CYS A 3 1.47 -6.48 5.62
N CYS A 4 2.10 -6.32 4.46
CA CYS A 4 1.67 -7.03 3.25
C CYS A 4 2.84 -7.34 2.31
N SER A 5 3.05 -8.61 1.95
CA SER A 5 3.92 -8.95 0.81
C SER A 5 3.08 -9.30 -0.41
N ARG A 6 3.47 -8.78 -1.58
CA ARG A 6 2.81 -9.01 -2.86
C ARG A 6 3.84 -9.43 -3.90
N LEU A 7 3.47 -10.33 -4.79
CA LEU A 7 4.25 -10.68 -5.97
C LEU A 7 3.52 -10.18 -7.21
N PHE A 8 4.30 -9.75 -8.20
CA PHE A 8 3.81 -9.33 -9.50
C PHE A 8 4.71 -9.94 -10.57
N GLY A 9 4.14 -10.51 -11.63
CA GLY A 9 4.86 -10.93 -12.84
C GLY A 9 5.38 -9.77 -13.69
N LEU A 10 5.49 -8.56 -13.11
CA LEU A 10 5.98 -7.35 -13.75
C LEU A 10 7.33 -6.95 -13.15
N PRO A 11 8.21 -6.24 -13.90
CA PRO A 11 9.42 -5.65 -13.36
C PRO A 11 9.13 -4.63 -12.24
N CYS A 12 10.04 -4.51 -11.26
CA CYS A 12 9.85 -3.55 -10.17
C CYS A 12 9.81 -2.08 -10.62
N ALA A 13 10.43 -1.74 -11.75
CA ALA A 13 10.32 -0.40 -12.32
C ALA A 13 8.87 -0.08 -12.70
N ASP A 14 8.15 -1.03 -13.30
CA ASP A 14 6.76 -0.85 -13.73
C ASP A 14 5.82 -0.82 -12.53
N VAL A 15 6.02 -1.74 -11.58
CA VAL A 15 5.24 -1.78 -10.33
C VAL A 15 5.45 -0.49 -9.52
N GLY A 16 6.69 -0.06 -9.35
CA GLY A 16 7.03 1.17 -8.63
C GLY A 16 6.43 2.40 -9.30
N THR A 17 6.50 2.48 -10.63
CA THR A 17 5.89 3.57 -11.40
C THR A 17 4.38 3.62 -11.18
N LYS A 18 3.68 2.49 -11.26
CA LYS A 18 2.23 2.41 -11.02
C LYS A 18 1.85 2.83 -9.61
N LEU A 19 2.62 2.43 -8.60
CA LEU A 19 2.38 2.83 -7.21
C LEU A 19 2.58 4.34 -7.04
N VAL A 20 3.68 4.91 -7.54
CA VAL A 20 3.95 6.36 -7.47
C VAL A 20 2.85 7.15 -8.17
N GLN A 21 2.45 6.74 -9.38
CA GLN A 21 1.37 7.37 -10.14
C GLN A 21 0.05 7.33 -9.35
N GLN A 22 -0.26 6.22 -8.69
CA GLN A 22 -1.50 6.11 -7.91
C GLN A 22 -1.48 6.97 -6.64
N ILE A 23 -0.35 7.01 -5.93
CA ILE A 23 -0.17 7.89 -4.76
C ILE A 23 -0.38 9.36 -5.18
N GLN A 24 0.18 9.75 -6.32
CA GLN A 24 0.00 11.10 -6.87
C GLN A 24 -1.44 11.36 -7.33
N ALA A 25 -2.11 10.39 -7.94
CA ALA A 25 -3.51 10.50 -8.35
C ALA A 25 -4.47 10.69 -7.17
N PHE A 26 -4.09 10.20 -5.98
CA PHE A 26 -4.82 10.41 -4.73
C PHE A 26 -4.43 11.71 -3.98
N SER A 27 -3.70 12.62 -4.66
CA SER A 27 -3.24 13.91 -4.11
C SER A 27 -3.75 15.11 -4.94
N PRO A 28 -4.40 16.15 -4.36
CA PRO A 28 -4.84 16.34 -2.97
C PRO A 28 -6.39 16.23 -2.77
N VAL A 29 -6.76 15.62 -1.64
CA VAL A 29 -7.98 15.70 -0.78
C VAL A 29 -9.38 15.90 -1.40
N ASN A 30 -9.64 16.89 -2.26
CA ASN A 30 -11.02 17.36 -2.49
C ASN A 30 -11.73 16.68 -3.67
N ALA A 31 -11.07 15.75 -4.34
CA ALA A 31 -11.51 15.21 -5.63
C ALA A 31 -11.98 13.74 -5.57
N CYS A 32 -11.74 13.03 -4.47
CA CYS A 32 -12.05 11.60 -4.37
C CYS A 32 -12.25 11.11 -2.93
N GLU A 33 -13.02 10.03 -2.78
CA GLU A 33 -13.38 9.44 -1.48
C GLU A 33 -12.17 8.78 -0.78
N LYS A 34 -11.19 8.30 -1.54
CA LYS A 34 -9.94 7.65 -1.08
C LYS A 34 -8.71 8.55 -1.21
N CYS A 35 -8.92 9.87 -1.25
CA CYS A 35 -7.84 10.84 -1.41
C CYS A 35 -7.02 10.94 -0.11
N HIS A 36 -6.11 11.93 -0.01
CA HIS A 36 -5.25 12.21 1.15
C HIS A 36 -3.93 11.43 1.20
N TYR A 37 -3.48 10.91 0.06
CA TYR A 37 -2.12 10.38 -0.05
C TYR A 37 -1.14 11.49 -0.45
N ILE A 38 0.04 11.48 0.16
CA ILE A 38 1.12 12.43 -0.12
C ILE A 38 2.40 11.62 -0.32
N LEU A 39 2.98 11.71 -1.53
CA LEU A 39 4.28 11.12 -1.82
C LEU A 39 5.37 11.90 -1.08
N VAL A 40 6.21 11.20 -0.31
CA VAL A 40 7.35 11.77 0.41
C VAL A 40 8.62 11.60 -0.42
N SER A 41 8.88 10.37 -0.85
CA SER A 41 10.03 10.02 -1.68
C SER A 41 9.79 8.71 -2.44
N ALA A 42 10.50 8.54 -3.55
CA ALA A 42 10.49 7.30 -4.31
C ALA A 42 11.86 7.09 -4.99
N ASP A 43 12.37 5.87 -4.89
CA ASP A 43 13.53 5.40 -5.61
C ASP A 43 13.27 3.98 -6.17
N LYS A 44 14.30 3.33 -6.73
CA LYS A 44 14.17 2.02 -7.38
C LYS A 44 13.81 0.88 -6.43
N LYS A 45 14.07 1.04 -5.14
CA LYS A 45 13.92 0.03 -4.07
C LYS A 45 12.88 0.42 -3.03
N SER A 46 12.60 1.71 -2.86
CA SER A 46 11.72 2.20 -1.80
C SER A 46 10.76 3.29 -2.28
N ILE A 47 9.55 3.30 -1.71
CA ILE A 47 8.58 4.38 -1.87
C ILE A 47 8.04 4.72 -0.49
N HIS A 48 8.07 6.00 -0.13
CA HIS A 48 7.55 6.51 1.13
C HIS A 48 6.42 7.50 0.86
N ALA A 49 5.33 7.35 1.59
CA ALA A 49 4.17 8.22 1.50
C ALA A 49 3.50 8.39 2.87
N HIS A 50 2.64 9.40 2.97
CA HIS A 50 1.72 9.58 4.08
C HIS A 50 0.29 9.42 3.57
N HIS A 51 -0.58 8.90 4.44
CA HIS A 51 -2.01 8.94 4.26
C HIS A 51 -2.65 9.62 5.47
N THR A 52 -3.71 10.41 5.25
CA THR A 52 -4.49 11.02 6.33
C THR A 52 -5.92 10.53 6.24
N SER A 53 -6.33 9.68 7.17
CA SER A 53 -7.67 9.11 7.19
C SER A 53 -8.74 10.12 7.65
N SER A 54 -9.99 9.93 7.18
CA SER A 54 -11.12 10.82 7.48
C SER A 54 -11.36 10.92 8.99
N GLY A 55 -11.19 12.14 9.52
CA GLY A 55 -11.16 12.43 10.96
C GLY A 55 -9.99 13.35 11.34
N ASN A 56 -9.02 13.59 10.44
CA ASN A 56 -7.91 14.55 10.59
C ASN A 56 -7.00 14.33 11.81
N LEU A 57 -7.08 13.18 12.47
CA LEU A 57 -6.35 12.92 13.71
C LEU A 57 -5.25 11.87 13.56
N GLN A 58 -5.24 11.10 12.46
CA GLN A 58 -4.28 10.03 12.24
C GLN A 58 -3.59 10.21 10.89
N VAL A 59 -2.27 10.39 10.95
CA VAL A 59 -1.40 10.30 9.78
C VAL A 59 -0.75 8.92 9.84
N GLU A 60 -0.89 8.17 8.76
CA GLU A 60 -0.27 6.86 8.62
C GLU A 60 0.95 6.96 7.69
N ASN A 61 2.08 6.41 8.14
CA ASN A 61 3.26 6.26 7.32
C ASN A 61 3.13 5.01 6.46
N ILE A 62 3.25 5.19 5.15
CA ILE A 62 3.22 4.12 4.17
C ILE A 62 4.62 3.95 3.58
N GLU A 63 5.09 2.72 3.55
CA GLU A 63 6.36 2.36 2.95
C GLU A 63 6.21 1.11 2.09
N PHE A 64 6.75 1.16 0.88
CA PHE A 64 6.91 0.02 -0.02
C PHE A 64 8.39 -0.25 -0.25
N THR A 65 8.80 -1.52 -0.14
CA THR A 65 10.11 -2.01 -0.54
C THR A 65 9.96 -2.94 -1.73
N LEU A 66 10.69 -2.66 -2.81
CA LEU A 66 10.65 -3.38 -4.07
C LEU A 66 11.91 -4.23 -4.25
N ASN A 67 11.72 -5.53 -4.48
CA ASN A 67 12.80 -6.49 -4.70
C ASN A 67 12.57 -7.27 -5.99
N THR A 68 13.51 -7.17 -6.92
CA THR A 68 13.48 -7.95 -8.16
C THR A 68 13.83 -9.40 -7.87
N THR A 69 13.00 -10.32 -8.36
CA THR A 69 13.29 -11.75 -8.34
C THR A 69 14.08 -12.09 -9.59
N ILE A 70 15.36 -12.41 -9.44
CA ILE A 70 16.35 -12.48 -10.53
C ILE A 70 15.97 -13.49 -11.62
N LEU A 71 15.40 -14.64 -11.24
CA LEU A 71 15.08 -15.72 -12.19
C LEU A 71 13.92 -15.40 -13.14
N THR A 72 12.98 -14.58 -12.68
CA THR A 72 11.70 -14.33 -13.37
C THR A 72 11.56 -12.88 -13.82
N ASN A 73 12.51 -12.01 -13.46
CA ASN A 73 12.41 -10.56 -13.58
C ASN A 73 11.09 -9.98 -13.00
N SER A 74 10.51 -10.70 -12.03
CA SER A 74 9.27 -10.34 -11.36
C SER A 74 9.53 -9.46 -10.15
N CYS A 75 8.53 -8.73 -9.68
CA CYS A 75 8.67 -7.86 -8.52
C CYS A 75 8.02 -8.47 -7.28
N ARG A 76 8.79 -8.55 -6.19
CA ARG A 76 8.26 -8.72 -4.85
C ARG A 76 8.19 -7.36 -4.17
N VAL A 77 6.99 -6.99 -3.76
CA VAL A 77 6.75 -5.79 -2.95
C VAL A 77 6.46 -6.20 -1.52
N SER A 78 7.08 -5.50 -0.60
CA SER A 78 6.86 -5.59 0.83
C SER A 78 6.36 -4.23 1.28
N ALA A 79 5.19 -4.19 1.92
CA ALA A 79 4.52 -2.94 2.24
C ALA A 79 4.14 -2.88 3.72
N GLN A 80 4.23 -1.70 4.30
CA GLN A 80 3.75 -1.41 5.65
C GLN A 80 2.99 -0.08 5.67
N SER A 81 1.91 -0.05 6.45
CA SER A 81 1.22 1.17 6.87
C SER A 81 1.21 1.17 8.39
N ALA A 82 1.60 2.28 9.00
CA ALA A 82 1.62 2.43 10.45
C ALA A 82 1.11 3.81 10.87
N SER A 83 0.10 3.83 11.74
CA SER A 83 -0.41 5.03 12.38
C SER A 83 0.64 5.63 13.33
N LEU A 84 0.81 6.97 13.31
CA LEU A 84 1.71 7.68 14.24
C LEU A 84 1.23 7.64 15.70
N THR A 85 -0.06 7.45 15.91
CA THR A 85 -0.69 7.26 17.23
C THR A 85 -1.07 5.79 17.40
N PHE A 86 -0.96 5.26 18.63
CA PHE A 86 -1.44 3.91 18.96
C PHE A 86 -2.97 3.91 18.87
N SER A 87 -3.47 3.67 17.67
CA SER A 87 -4.87 3.47 17.39
C SER A 87 -5.25 2.05 17.80
N SER A 88 -6.54 1.79 18.00
CA SER A 88 -7.01 0.60 18.71
C SER A 88 -6.54 -0.69 18.03
N LEU A 89 -6.49 -1.79 18.76
CA LEU A 89 -6.05 -3.10 18.22
C LEU A 89 -6.87 -3.57 16.98
N LEU A 90 -8.00 -2.91 16.68
CA LEU A 90 -9.01 -3.31 15.72
C LEU A 90 -9.56 -2.11 14.92
N ASP A 91 -8.74 -1.18 14.44
CA ASP A 91 -9.22 -0.04 13.61
C ASP A 91 -9.72 -0.47 12.20
N ASP A 92 -10.57 -1.49 12.13
CA ASP A 92 -11.19 -2.05 10.93
C ASP A 92 -10.19 -2.39 9.81
N GLY A 93 -8.95 -2.74 10.20
CA GLY A 93 -7.88 -3.06 9.27
C GLY A 93 -7.36 -1.84 8.50
N LEU A 94 -7.45 -0.63 9.04
CA LEU A 94 -7.03 0.63 8.39
C LEU A 94 -5.67 0.53 7.68
N ASN A 95 -4.66 -0.04 8.35
CA ASN A 95 -3.33 -0.21 7.76
C ASN A 95 -3.32 -1.14 6.55
N TYR A 96 -4.14 -2.20 6.55
CA TYR A 96 -4.34 -3.05 5.38
C TYR A 96 -5.03 -2.27 4.26
N CYS A 97 -6.13 -1.57 4.58
CA CYS A 97 -6.94 -0.85 3.61
C CYS A 97 -6.16 0.26 2.90
N ASN A 98 -5.35 1.01 3.64
CA ASN A 98 -4.47 2.03 3.08
C ASN A 98 -3.56 1.48 1.96
N LEU A 99 -3.06 0.24 2.12
CA LEU A 99 -2.23 -0.43 1.12
C LEU A 99 -3.08 -1.06 0.00
N HIS A 100 -4.22 -1.66 0.37
CA HIS A 100 -5.15 -2.31 -0.56
C HIS A 100 -5.73 -1.32 -1.57
N ASP A 101 -6.08 -0.10 -1.13
CA ASP A 101 -6.64 0.94 -1.99
C ASP A 101 -5.65 1.41 -3.07
N LEU A 102 -4.38 1.60 -2.71
CA LEU A 102 -3.33 1.92 -3.69
C LEU A 102 -3.12 0.78 -4.70
N LEU A 103 -3.17 -0.47 -4.25
CA LEU A 103 -2.99 -1.64 -5.13
C LEU A 103 -4.15 -1.84 -6.09
N THR A 104 -5.39 -1.70 -5.61
CA THR A 104 -6.58 -1.90 -6.43
C THR A 104 -6.77 -0.76 -7.42
N ALA A 105 -6.64 0.49 -6.98
CA ALA A 105 -6.83 1.65 -7.85
C ALA A 105 -5.76 1.77 -8.95
N SER A 106 -4.52 1.32 -8.68
CA SER A 106 -3.45 1.27 -9.68
C SER A 106 -3.61 0.14 -10.72
N GLY A 107 -4.60 -0.74 -10.52
CA GLY A 107 -4.83 -1.95 -11.31
C GLY A 107 -3.77 -3.04 -11.10
N LEU A 108 -2.89 -2.88 -10.11
CA LEU A 108 -1.83 -3.86 -9.82
C LEU A 108 -2.38 -5.18 -9.28
N SER A 109 -3.54 -5.16 -8.62
CA SER A 109 -4.25 -6.39 -8.19
C SER A 109 -4.74 -7.27 -9.35
N LEU A 110 -4.80 -6.72 -10.57
CA LEU A 110 -5.18 -7.44 -11.80
C LEU A 110 -3.96 -7.75 -12.69
N ALA A 111 -2.75 -7.40 -12.24
CA ALA A 111 -1.55 -7.61 -13.03
C ALA A 111 -1.22 -9.11 -13.17
N PRO A 112 -0.57 -9.52 -14.27
CA PRO A 112 -0.08 -10.89 -14.42
C PRO A 112 0.77 -11.33 -13.24
N GLY A 113 0.54 -12.55 -12.75
CA GLY A 113 1.30 -13.11 -11.63
C GLY A 113 1.07 -12.39 -10.30
N PHE A 114 0.00 -11.59 -10.17
CA PHE A 114 -0.37 -11.00 -8.89
C PHE A 114 -0.64 -12.10 -7.86
N MET A 115 0.05 -12.02 -6.73
CA MET A 115 -0.21 -12.89 -5.59
C MET A 115 -0.06 -12.12 -4.29
N GLU A 116 -1.06 -12.24 -3.44
CA GLU A 116 -1.10 -11.63 -2.13
C GLU A 116 -0.64 -12.63 -1.06
N MET A 117 0.54 -12.39 -0.49
CA MET A 117 1.11 -13.16 0.60
C MET A 117 0.89 -12.39 1.90
N THR A 118 -0.30 -12.55 2.48
CA THR A 118 -0.67 -11.96 3.77
C THR A 118 -1.45 -12.95 4.62
N ASN A 119 -1.46 -12.71 5.93
CA ASN A 119 -2.29 -13.38 6.92
C ASN A 119 -2.41 -12.46 8.15
N GLU A 120 -3.20 -12.86 9.14
CA GLU A 120 -3.40 -12.08 10.37
C GLU A 120 -2.12 -11.81 11.18
N TRP A 121 -1.08 -12.62 10.99
CA TRP A 121 0.21 -12.44 11.66
C TRP A 121 1.14 -11.51 10.88
N ALA A 122 0.96 -11.41 9.56
CA ALA A 122 1.69 -10.50 8.68
C ALA A 122 1.07 -9.09 8.73
N CYS A 123 -0.23 -8.97 8.50
CA CYS A 123 -1.00 -7.73 8.71
C CYS A 123 -2.04 -8.00 9.79
N LEU A 124 -1.83 -7.43 10.97
CA LEU A 124 -2.84 -7.48 12.02
C LEU A 124 -4.11 -6.77 11.54
N GLY A 125 -5.26 -7.46 11.62
CA GLY A 125 -6.55 -6.93 11.20
C GLY A 125 -6.89 -7.21 9.73
N TYR A 126 -6.12 -8.06 9.04
CA TYR A 126 -6.40 -8.45 7.65
C TYR A 126 -7.75 -9.15 7.49
N GLY A 127 -8.07 -10.14 8.32
CA GLY A 127 -9.30 -10.94 8.21
C GLY A 127 -10.53 -10.25 8.80
N PHE A 128 -10.35 -9.10 9.46
CA PHE A 128 -11.42 -8.22 9.93
C PHE A 128 -11.50 -6.90 9.15
N ALA A 129 -10.65 -6.73 8.12
CA ALA A 129 -10.58 -5.48 7.37
C ALA A 129 -11.88 -5.24 6.60
N THR A 130 -12.50 -4.08 6.82
CA THR A 130 -13.69 -3.64 6.08
C THR A 130 -13.37 -2.41 5.24
N CYS A 131 -12.51 -2.62 4.23
CA CYS A 131 -12.09 -1.55 3.34
C CYS A 131 -13.30 -1.02 2.56
N ARG A 132 -13.61 0.27 2.73
CA ARG A 132 -14.70 0.92 1.99
C ARG A 132 -14.32 0.96 0.50
N THR A 133 -15.30 0.68 -0.36
CA THR A 133 -15.10 0.61 -1.81
C THR A 133 -15.34 1.96 -2.45
#